data_AF-S3ZML0-F1
#
_entry.id   AF-S3ZML0-F1
#
_cell.length_a   1.000
_cell.length_b   1.000
_cell.length_c   1.000
_cell.angle_alpha   90.00
_cell.angle_beta   90.00
_cell.angle_gamma   90.00
#
_symmetry.space_group_name_H-M   'P 1'
#
loop_
_entity.id
_entity.type
_entity.pdbx_description
1 polymer ?
#
loop_
_entity_poly.entity_id
_entity_poly.type
_entity_poly.pdbx_seq_one_letter_code
_entity_poly.pdbx_strand_id
1 'polypeptide(L)'
;MSATTHRGTRLRRAVTGLGVTGAFAGLVLSGAPSAAAAPAAQDEASTRSASAAPLGFHGTSASSKARISGTYQYWRAGTGGGRALYDGKFSGATAQDRVAGDGYEAVLALKYDEFVGGGWRTVKNRVAVVNGTKSWGFKNKANVTAYACDRKVGTSRLLNCRAWKF
;
A
#
# COMPACT_ATOMS: atom_id res chain seq x y z
N MET A 1 -27.59 -46.42 -12.67
CA MET A 1 -26.92 -46.33 -13.99
C MET A 1 -25.79 -45.32 -13.83
N SER A 2 -24.57 -45.76 -13.46
CA SER A 2 -23.38 -45.95 -14.33
C SER A 2 -23.04 -44.70 -15.17
N ALA A 3 -21.82 -44.15 -15.22
CA ALA A 3 -20.50 -44.62 -14.82
C ALA A 3 -19.47 -43.49 -14.66
N THR A 4 -18.49 -43.75 -13.82
CA THR A 4 -17.20 -43.08 -13.60
C THR A 4 -16.32 -43.03 -14.86
N THR A 5 -15.46 -42.02 -15.01
CA THR A 5 -14.19 -42.15 -15.77
C THR A 5 -13.10 -41.26 -15.17
N HIS A 6 -12.09 -41.93 -14.59
CA HIS A 6 -10.73 -41.43 -14.36
C HIS A 6 -9.85 -41.74 -15.58
N ARG A 7 -8.83 -40.89 -15.84
CA ARG A 7 -7.49 -41.16 -16.43
C ARG A 7 -6.91 -39.80 -16.89
N GLY A 8 -5.62 -39.49 -16.79
CA GLY A 8 -4.46 -40.27 -16.40
C GLY A 8 -3.19 -39.40 -16.46
N THR A 9 -2.23 -39.79 -15.65
CA THR A 9 -0.87 -39.30 -15.47
C THR A 9 -0.04 -39.34 -16.77
N ARG A 10 0.80 -38.32 -17.02
CA ARG A 10 2.01 -38.47 -17.85
C ARG A 10 3.20 -37.69 -17.26
N LEU A 11 4.01 -38.42 -16.51
CA LEU A 11 5.44 -38.13 -16.32
C LEU A 11 6.17 -38.45 -17.63
N ARG A 12 6.99 -37.53 -18.14
CA ARG A 12 8.09 -37.87 -19.06
C ARG A 12 9.35 -37.11 -18.67
N ARG A 13 10.31 -37.93 -18.24
CA ARG A 13 11.73 -37.67 -18.04
C ARG A 13 12.39 -37.56 -19.42
N ALA A 14 13.31 -36.62 -19.60
CA ALA A 14 14.34 -36.71 -20.64
C ALA A 14 15.66 -36.20 -20.04
N VAL A 15 16.67 -37.06 -20.14
CA VAL A 15 18.05 -36.90 -19.67
C VAL A 15 18.91 -36.72 -20.91
N THR A 16 19.81 -35.74 -20.88
CA THR A 16 21.08 -35.64 -21.64
C THR A 16 21.84 -34.51 -20.94
N GLY A 17 22.99 -34.66 -20.28
CA GLY A 17 24.10 -35.58 -20.52
C GLY A 17 25.17 -34.85 -21.33
N LEU A 18 26.08 -34.13 -20.66
CA LEU A 18 27.36 -33.66 -21.22
C LEU A 18 28.34 -33.48 -20.06
N GLY A 19 29.20 -34.49 -19.89
CA GLY A 19 30.39 -34.39 -19.07
C GLY A 19 31.54 -33.81 -19.87
N VAL A 20 32.41 -33.05 -19.20
CA VAL A 20 33.82 -32.92 -19.57
C VAL A 20 34.61 -33.00 -18.27
N THR A 21 35.32 -34.11 -18.12
CA THR A 21 36.40 -34.34 -17.17
C THR A 21 37.64 -33.62 -17.65
N GLY A 22 38.24 -32.81 -16.78
CA GLY A 22 39.54 -32.17 -16.99
C GLY A 22 40.22 -31.98 -15.64
N ALA A 23 40.93 -33.01 -15.20
CA ALA A 23 41.77 -32.99 -14.01
C ALA A 23 43.11 -32.32 -14.36
N PHE A 24 43.42 -31.20 -13.71
CA PHE A 24 44.77 -30.69 -13.62
C PHE A 24 45.16 -30.66 -12.15
N ALA A 25 46.09 -31.54 -11.81
CA ALA A 25 46.75 -31.59 -10.52
C ALA A 25 47.79 -30.46 -10.42
N GLY A 26 47.92 -29.90 -9.22
CA GLY A 26 49.13 -29.20 -8.78
C GLY A 26 49.00 -27.70 -8.58
N LEU A 27 48.80 -27.27 -7.33
CA LEU A 27 49.88 -26.70 -6.51
C LEU A 27 49.30 -26.36 -5.12
N VAL A 28 49.75 -27.08 -4.09
CA VAL A 28 49.49 -26.70 -2.70
C VAL A 28 50.55 -25.68 -2.32
N LEU A 29 50.14 -24.43 -2.08
CA LEU A 29 50.95 -23.46 -1.38
C LEU A 29 50.10 -22.75 -0.32
N SER A 30 50.46 -23.04 0.91
CA SER A 30 50.02 -22.48 2.18
C SER A 30 49.87 -20.95 2.15
N GLY A 31 48.68 -20.47 2.55
CA GLY A 31 48.38 -19.06 2.83
C GLY A 31 47.12 -18.96 3.70
N ALA A 32 47.18 -18.15 4.75
CA ALA A 32 46.25 -18.03 5.88
C ALA A 32 44.75 -17.89 5.54
N PRO A 33 43.82 -18.24 6.47
CA PRO A 33 42.40 -17.95 6.30
C PRO A 33 42.16 -16.46 6.54
N SER A 34 42.37 -15.63 5.52
CA SER A 34 41.86 -14.27 5.50
C SER A 34 40.40 -14.31 5.07
N ALA A 35 39.54 -14.24 6.08
CA ALA A 35 38.17 -13.72 6.11
C ALA A 35 37.40 -13.65 4.77
N ALA A 36 36.31 -14.41 4.72
CA ALA A 36 35.23 -14.28 3.78
C ALA A 36 34.76 -12.82 3.61
N ALA A 37 34.76 -12.32 2.38
CA ALA A 37 33.98 -11.15 1.99
C ALA A 37 32.82 -11.62 1.11
N ALA A 38 31.78 -12.13 1.75
CA ALA A 38 30.46 -12.20 1.15
C ALA A 38 29.99 -10.75 0.85
N PRO A 39 29.32 -10.47 -0.28
CA PRO A 39 28.60 -9.21 -0.42
C PRO A 39 27.50 -9.21 0.65
N ALA A 40 27.67 -8.36 1.66
CA ALA A 40 26.68 -8.15 2.72
C ALA A 40 25.41 -7.55 2.10
N ALA A 41 24.51 -8.42 1.70
CA ALA A 41 23.10 -8.12 1.66
C ALA A 41 22.58 -8.05 3.11
N GLN A 42 21.79 -7.02 3.38
CA GLN A 42 20.86 -6.88 4.49
C GLN A 42 21.44 -6.56 5.89
N ASP A 43 21.43 -5.27 6.20
CA ASP A 43 20.72 -4.76 7.38
C ASP A 43 19.95 -3.52 6.86
N GLU A 44 18.71 -3.58 6.37
CA GLU A 44 17.48 -4.01 7.07
C GLU A 44 17.35 -3.57 8.54
N ALA A 45 17.96 -2.45 8.88
CA ALA A 45 17.46 -1.57 9.93
C ALA A 45 16.91 -0.29 9.28
N SER A 46 15.89 -0.43 8.40
CA SER A 46 15.04 0.72 8.08
C SER A 46 14.38 1.10 9.40
N THR A 47 14.97 2.09 10.06
CA THR A 47 14.47 2.70 11.28
C THR A 47 13.03 3.05 10.96
N ARG A 48 12.06 2.30 11.51
CA ARG A 48 10.67 2.77 11.59
C ARG A 48 10.75 4.03 12.42
N SER A 49 11.00 5.14 11.73
CA SER A 49 11.17 6.46 12.31
C SER A 49 9.91 6.73 13.10
N ALA A 50 10.10 7.19 14.34
CA ALA A 50 9.09 7.39 15.37
C ALA A 50 7.68 7.58 14.79
N SER A 51 6.75 6.70 15.16
CA SER A 51 5.35 6.84 14.75
C SER A 51 4.85 8.21 15.15
N ALA A 52 4.30 8.98 14.21
CA ALA A 52 3.61 10.20 14.56
C ALA A 52 2.50 9.86 15.57
N ALA A 53 2.29 10.74 16.54
CA ALA A 53 1.16 10.62 17.45
C ALA A 53 -0.13 10.52 16.63
N PRO A 54 -1.12 9.71 17.03
CA PRO A 54 -2.39 9.65 16.32
C PRO A 54 -3.05 11.04 16.28
N LEU A 55 -3.44 11.49 15.10
CA LEU A 55 -4.08 12.77 14.84
C LEU A 55 -5.57 12.56 14.61
N GLY A 56 -6.42 13.15 15.45
CA GLY A 56 -7.86 13.19 15.21
C GLY A 56 -8.17 14.12 14.03
N PHE A 57 -9.03 13.67 13.12
CA PHE A 57 -9.57 14.53 12.06
C PHE A 57 -11.08 14.59 12.13
N HIS A 58 -11.61 15.75 11.77
CA HIS A 58 -13.04 16.01 11.64
C HIS A 58 -13.24 17.10 10.59
N GLY A 59 -14.13 16.87 9.63
CA GLY A 59 -14.36 17.82 8.55
C GLY A 59 -15.80 17.78 8.08
N THR A 60 -16.23 18.84 7.41
CA THR A 60 -17.53 18.91 6.74
C THR A 60 -17.34 19.31 5.28
N SER A 61 -18.24 18.87 4.41
CA SER A 61 -18.28 19.34 3.02
C SER A 61 -18.62 20.83 2.95
N ALA A 62 -18.40 21.45 1.79
CA ALA A 62 -18.71 22.86 1.57
C ALA A 62 -20.21 23.16 1.72
N SER A 63 -21.09 22.18 1.47
CA SER A 63 -22.53 22.28 1.73
C SER A 63 -22.92 22.00 3.19
N SER A 64 -21.96 21.57 4.02
CA SER A 64 -22.16 21.10 5.39
C SER A 64 -23.05 19.86 5.55
N LYS A 65 -23.42 19.18 4.46
CA LYS A 65 -24.27 17.98 4.46
C LYS A 65 -23.49 16.71 4.80
N ALA A 66 -22.28 16.57 4.29
CA ALA A 66 -21.40 15.47 4.64
C ALA A 66 -20.49 15.87 5.82
N ARG A 67 -20.32 14.95 6.77
CA ARG A 67 -19.31 15.01 7.83
C ARG A 67 -18.36 13.84 7.71
N ILE A 68 -17.08 14.08 7.94
CA ILE A 68 -16.08 13.03 8.10
C ILE A 68 -15.45 13.13 9.49
N SER A 69 -14.98 12.02 10.02
CA SER A 69 -14.12 12.01 11.21
C SER A 69 -13.27 10.76 11.28
N GLY A 70 -12.30 10.72 12.19
CA GLY A 70 -11.53 9.52 12.52
C GLY A 70 -10.18 9.87 13.09
N THR A 71 -9.29 8.89 13.11
CA THR A 71 -7.90 9.07 13.53
C THR A 71 -6.95 8.68 12.40
N TYR A 72 -5.97 9.54 12.14
CA TYR A 72 -4.91 9.33 11.17
C TYR A 72 -3.58 9.14 11.91
N GLN A 73 -2.83 8.12 11.54
CA GLN A 73 -1.49 7.91 12.06
C GLN A 73 -0.55 7.57 10.90
N TYR A 74 0.67 8.09 10.93
CA TYR A 74 1.66 7.81 9.91
C TYR A 74 3.06 7.75 10.51
N TRP A 75 3.99 7.12 9.78
CA TRP A 75 5.39 7.01 10.15
C TRP A 75 6.25 6.96 8.90
N ARG A 76 7.47 7.50 8.98
CA ARG A 76 8.39 7.44 7.86
C ARG A 76 8.88 6.00 7.70
N ALA A 77 8.66 5.45 6.51
CA ALA A 77 9.03 4.09 6.13
C ALA A 77 10.35 4.02 5.34
N GLY A 78 10.76 5.15 4.75
CA GLY A 78 12.02 5.24 4.00
C GLY A 78 12.07 6.43 3.04
N THR A 79 12.72 6.24 1.90
CA THR A 79 12.85 7.21 0.81
C THR A 79 12.68 6.49 -0.52
N GLY A 80 11.96 7.08 -1.47
CA GLY A 80 11.75 6.56 -2.83
C GLY A 80 11.76 7.71 -3.84
N GLY A 81 12.50 7.57 -4.94
CA GLY A 81 12.62 8.61 -5.98
C GLY A 81 13.01 9.99 -5.42
N GLY A 82 13.93 10.03 -4.45
CA GLY A 82 14.39 11.27 -3.80
C GLY A 82 13.44 11.92 -2.80
N ARG A 83 12.28 11.31 -2.48
CA ARG A 83 11.28 11.84 -1.53
C ARG A 83 11.01 10.85 -0.40
N ALA A 84 10.62 11.34 0.77
CA ALA A 84 10.27 10.48 1.90
C ALA A 84 9.03 9.62 1.62
N LEU A 85 9.08 8.36 2.02
CA LEU A 85 7.96 7.41 2.00
C LEU A 85 7.34 7.32 3.39
N TYR A 86 6.01 7.31 3.43
CA TYR A 86 5.26 7.13 4.66
C TYR A 86 4.31 5.94 4.54
N ASP A 87 4.31 5.16 5.62
CA ASP A 87 3.29 4.17 5.91
C ASP A 87 2.36 4.76 6.96
N GLY A 88 1.17 4.21 7.10
CA GLY A 88 0.23 4.70 8.09
C GLY A 88 -1.08 3.96 8.12
N LYS A 89 -2.04 4.51 8.85
CA LYS A 89 -3.38 3.97 8.99
C LYS A 89 -4.41 5.05 9.29
N PHE A 90 -5.63 4.74 8.89
CA PHE A 90 -6.84 5.40 9.31
C PHE A 90 -7.61 4.44 10.23
N SER A 91 -8.01 4.94 11.40
CA SER A 91 -8.78 4.20 12.40
C SER A 91 -10.11 4.89 12.63
N GLY A 92 -11.21 4.13 12.59
CA GLY A 92 -12.55 4.64 12.84
C GLY A 92 -12.93 5.78 11.89
N ALA A 93 -12.46 5.73 10.64
CA ALA A 93 -12.73 6.79 9.69
C ALA A 93 -14.18 6.70 9.21
N THR A 94 -14.94 7.75 9.45
CA THR A 94 -16.38 7.83 9.15
C THR A 94 -16.65 8.82 8.03
N ALA A 95 -17.73 8.57 7.31
CA ALA A 95 -18.43 9.55 6.50
C ALA A 95 -19.91 9.46 6.86
N GLN A 96 -20.51 10.56 7.32
CA GLN A 96 -21.89 10.60 7.79
C GLN A 96 -22.64 11.69 7.04
N ASP A 97 -23.78 11.30 6.46
CA ASP A 97 -24.74 12.24 5.91
C ASP A 97 -25.56 12.86 7.04
N ARG A 98 -25.68 14.19 7.03
CA ARG A 98 -26.43 14.97 8.03
C ARG A 98 -27.84 15.29 7.56
N VAL A 99 -28.18 15.06 6.29
CA VAL A 99 -29.48 15.42 5.70
C VAL A 99 -30.09 14.22 5.00
N ALA A 100 -30.77 13.38 5.77
CA ALA A 100 -31.41 12.19 5.22
C ALA A 100 -32.47 12.54 4.15
N GLY A 101 -32.48 11.76 3.06
CA GLY A 101 -33.54 11.82 2.05
C GLY A 101 -33.37 12.88 0.95
N ASP A 102 -32.25 13.61 0.92
CA ASP A 102 -32.01 14.66 -0.09
C ASP A 102 -31.35 14.13 -1.39
N GLY A 103 -31.11 12.83 -1.47
CA GLY A 103 -30.49 12.16 -2.62
C GLY A 103 -28.97 12.28 -2.69
N TYR A 104 -28.31 12.71 -1.61
CA TYR A 104 -26.86 12.74 -1.48
C TYR A 104 -26.34 11.73 -0.45
N GLU A 105 -25.07 11.38 -0.60
CA GLU A 105 -24.32 10.53 0.33
C GLU A 105 -23.08 11.30 0.78
N ALA A 106 -22.71 11.13 2.05
CA ALA A 106 -21.43 11.61 2.56
C ALA A 106 -20.28 10.73 2.09
N VAL A 107 -19.21 11.36 1.62
CA VAL A 107 -18.01 10.66 1.14
C VAL A 107 -16.77 11.21 1.82
N LEU A 108 -15.97 10.30 2.38
CA LEU A 108 -14.56 10.53 2.69
C LEU A 108 -13.73 10.15 1.46
N ALA A 109 -13.13 11.15 0.83
CA ALA A 109 -12.21 10.95 -0.29
C ALA A 109 -10.77 11.32 0.10
N LEU A 110 -9.81 10.76 -0.62
CA LEU A 110 -8.39 11.00 -0.38
C LEU A 110 -7.70 11.54 -1.62
N LYS A 111 -6.71 12.40 -1.39
CA LYS A 111 -5.62 12.70 -2.32
C LYS A 111 -4.32 12.29 -1.65
N TYR A 112 -3.42 11.68 -2.40
CA TYR A 112 -2.07 11.34 -1.94
C TYR A 112 -1.14 11.16 -3.12
N ASP A 113 0.16 11.22 -2.87
CA ASP A 113 1.17 10.73 -3.79
C ASP A 113 1.54 9.30 -3.40
N GLU A 114 1.69 8.44 -4.40
CA GLU A 114 1.98 7.02 -4.26
C GLU A 114 3.25 6.70 -5.04
N PHE A 115 4.17 5.96 -4.42
CA PHE A 115 5.40 5.50 -5.07
C PHE A 115 5.21 4.08 -5.58
N VAL A 116 5.10 3.92 -6.90
CA VAL A 116 4.89 2.64 -7.59
C VAL A 116 5.73 2.58 -8.85
N GLY A 117 6.35 1.44 -9.12
CA GLY A 117 7.15 1.22 -10.33
C GLY A 117 8.36 2.15 -10.45
N GLY A 118 8.94 2.57 -9.33
CA GLY A 118 10.09 3.49 -9.30
C GLY A 118 9.74 4.97 -9.46
N GLY A 119 8.46 5.32 -9.60
CA GLY A 119 8.00 6.70 -9.81
C GLY A 119 6.93 7.16 -8.83
N TRP A 120 6.79 8.47 -8.71
CA TRP A 120 5.72 9.11 -7.94
C TRP A 120 4.51 9.39 -8.82
N ARG A 121 3.33 8.99 -8.33
CA ARG A 121 2.04 9.28 -8.98
C ARG A 121 1.09 9.92 -7.99
N THR A 122 0.49 11.06 -8.37
CA THR A 122 -0.61 11.65 -7.59
C THR A 122 -1.92 10.92 -7.87
N VAL A 123 -2.55 10.44 -6.81
CA VAL A 123 -3.91 9.91 -6.81
C VAL A 123 -4.84 10.98 -6.24
N LYS A 124 -5.90 11.30 -6.97
CA LYS A 124 -6.93 12.27 -6.57
C LYS A 124 -8.29 11.56 -6.51
N ASN A 125 -9.22 12.11 -5.73
CA ASN A 125 -10.61 11.65 -5.66
C ASN A 125 -10.77 10.17 -5.32
N ARG A 126 -9.85 9.58 -4.55
CA ARG A 126 -9.95 8.18 -4.13
C ARG A 126 -11.02 8.09 -3.05
N VAL A 127 -12.18 7.55 -3.39
CA VAL A 127 -13.25 7.27 -2.42
C VAL A 127 -12.76 6.20 -1.43
N ALA A 128 -12.76 6.54 -0.15
CA ALA A 128 -12.34 5.65 0.93
C ALA A 128 -13.51 5.12 1.74
N VAL A 129 -14.48 6.00 2.05
CA VAL A 129 -15.70 5.67 2.80
C VAL A 129 -16.88 6.41 2.19
N VAL A 130 -18.02 5.72 2.11
CA VAL A 130 -19.31 6.27 1.70
C VAL A 130 -20.30 5.91 2.80
N ASN A 131 -20.97 6.92 3.35
CA ASN A 131 -22.02 6.81 4.38
C ASN A 131 -21.83 5.61 5.34
N GLY A 132 -20.75 5.62 6.10
CA GLY A 132 -20.35 4.49 6.93
C GLY A 132 -19.02 4.72 7.63
N THR A 133 -18.44 3.62 8.12
CA THR A 133 -17.20 3.62 8.90
C THR A 133 -16.23 2.57 8.38
N LYS A 134 -14.95 2.91 8.31
CA LYS A 134 -13.89 1.98 7.89
C LYS A 134 -12.56 2.29 8.58
N SER A 135 -11.76 1.27 8.81
CA SER A 135 -10.35 1.41 9.19
C SER A 135 -9.48 0.70 8.15
N TRP A 136 -8.32 1.26 7.81
CA TRP A 136 -7.38 0.65 6.88
C TRP A 136 -5.96 1.17 7.07
N GLY A 137 -4.97 0.34 6.69
CA GLY A 137 -3.58 0.74 6.56
C GLY A 137 -3.23 1.22 5.16
N PHE A 138 -2.14 1.96 5.01
CA PHE A 138 -1.54 2.31 3.73
C PHE A 138 -0.02 2.24 3.81
N LYS A 139 0.61 2.06 2.64
CA LYS A 139 2.06 2.00 2.50
C LYS A 139 2.56 2.84 1.33
N ASN A 140 3.82 3.28 1.41
CA ASN A 140 4.53 3.97 0.33
C ASN A 140 3.76 5.20 -0.21
N LYS A 141 3.20 6.01 0.69
CA LYS A 141 2.45 7.23 0.35
C LYS A 141 3.15 8.48 0.86
N ALA A 142 2.79 9.63 0.30
CA ALA A 142 3.14 10.96 0.79
C ALA A 142 1.98 11.93 0.55
N ASN A 143 2.02 13.11 1.18
CA ASN A 143 1.06 14.20 0.96
C ASN A 143 -0.43 13.77 1.09
N VAL A 144 -0.72 12.91 2.06
CA VAL A 144 -2.09 12.42 2.28
C VAL A 144 -2.97 13.57 2.74
N THR A 145 -4.08 13.80 2.04
CA THR A 145 -5.10 14.80 2.35
C THR A 145 -6.46 14.13 2.31
N ALA A 146 -7.28 14.32 3.35
CA ALA A 146 -8.66 13.86 3.37
C ALA A 146 -9.60 14.95 2.84
N TYR A 147 -10.72 14.54 2.27
CA TYR A 147 -11.77 15.43 1.80
C TYR A 147 -13.12 14.93 2.30
N ALA A 148 -13.92 15.86 2.81
CA ALA A 148 -15.34 15.65 3.02
C ALA A 148 -16.07 16.13 1.75
N CYS A 149 -16.77 15.23 1.07
CA CYS A 149 -17.49 15.53 -0.15
C CYS A 149 -18.93 15.03 -0.04
N ASP A 150 -19.81 15.66 -0.81
CA ASP A 150 -21.11 15.10 -1.12
C ASP A 150 -21.01 14.30 -2.41
N ARG A 151 -21.88 13.31 -2.57
CA ARG A 151 -22.02 12.55 -3.81
C ARG A 151 -23.49 12.26 -4.05
N LYS A 152 -24.00 12.57 -5.25
CA LYS A 152 -25.37 12.19 -5.60
C LYS A 152 -25.47 10.67 -5.68
N VAL A 153 -26.50 10.08 -5.05
CA VAL A 153 -26.75 8.63 -5.09
C VAL A 153 -26.77 8.14 -6.54
N GLY A 154 -26.12 7.01 -6.80
CA GLY A 154 -26.01 6.43 -8.15
C GLY A 154 -24.99 7.09 -9.07
N THR A 155 -24.19 8.03 -8.57
CA THR A 155 -23.12 8.68 -9.36
C THR A 155 -21.74 8.48 -8.74
N SER A 156 -20.69 8.66 -9.53
CA SER A 156 -19.30 8.65 -9.05
C SER A 156 -18.72 10.05 -8.81
N ARG A 157 -19.48 11.11 -9.17
CA ARG A 157 -19.01 12.50 -9.11
C ARG A 157 -19.03 13.01 -7.68
N LEU A 158 -17.87 13.44 -7.19
CA LEU A 158 -17.74 14.13 -5.92
C LEU A 158 -18.06 15.62 -6.08
N LEU A 159 -18.83 16.15 -5.14
CA LEU A 159 -19.34 17.52 -5.12
C LEU A 159 -18.99 18.16 -3.78
N ASN A 160 -18.95 19.50 -3.74
CA ASN A 160 -18.79 20.28 -2.51
C ASN A 160 -17.62 19.82 -1.62
N CYS A 161 -16.53 19.36 -2.23
CA CYS A 161 -15.40 18.80 -1.49
C CYS A 161 -14.65 19.87 -0.70
N ARG A 162 -14.39 19.61 0.58
CA ARG A 162 -13.54 20.44 1.43
C ARG A 162 -12.39 19.61 1.98
N ALA A 163 -11.17 20.13 1.83
CA ALA A 163 -9.95 19.46 2.27
C ALA A 163 -9.78 19.56 3.79
N TRP A 164 -9.28 18.48 4.39
CA TRP A 164 -8.70 18.42 5.72
C TRP A 164 -7.24 18.00 5.62
N LYS A 165 -6.35 18.80 6.21
CA LYS A 165 -4.91 18.53 6.25
C LYS A 165 -4.55 18.00 7.64
N PHE A 166 -3.73 16.96 7.65
CA PHE A 166 -3.17 16.36 8.87
C PHE A 166 -1.90 17.09 9.31
#